data_AF-A0A3B8LFA3-F1
#
_entry.id   AF-A0A3B8LFA3-F1
#
_cell.length_a   1.000
_cell.length_b   1.000
_cell.length_c   1.000
_cell.angle_alpha   90.00
_cell.angle_beta   90.00
_cell.angle_gamma   90.00
#
_symmetry.space_group_name_H-M   'P 1'
#
loop_
_entity.id
_entity.type
_entity.pdbx_description
1 polymer ?
#
loop_
_entity_poly.entity_id
_entity_poly.type
_entity_poly.pdbx_seq_one_letter_code
_entity_poly.pdbx_strand_id
1 'polypeptide(L)'
;REQMEHAAIPVIVLSAWKTNSLVRNECSIYGIEAFIEKPVPEDTFPTLVMSALTRGQDMRQMNEDPLTGLNNRQGFFQSFEPALSLCRRERRPMSLAFFDIDLFKSLNDTFGHDAGDEALVHIANLLEQRLRGSDMIARWGGEEFLLALPGTDRFGAKSLIEAIQKQLRESSQEHCVRMVTFSCGIVEIEPWEAFDVALLRADKLLYAAKKAGRDQCLLETDVAQKKRLRILLVEDDELVTEQLLGMLTPEYDVRYVSSGEEALACVFNEPLYDLVILDQKMEGMSGLEVLKKIKLQTTYCSVPVVFLTVVGERSAIEEAFRLGAADYMLKPYNEALLSVKIKRFVMKR
;
A
#
# COMPACT_ATOMS: atom_id res chain seq x y z
N ARG A 1 27.92 7.43 20.52
CA ARG A 1 27.46 6.52 19.44
C ARG A 1 26.04 6.01 19.64
N GLU A 2 25.47 6.02 20.85
CA GLU A 2 24.06 5.62 21.06
C GLU A 2 23.04 6.56 20.39
N GLN A 3 23.42 7.80 20.08
CA GLN A 3 22.66 8.71 19.24
C GLN A 3 23.03 8.51 17.77
N MET A 4 22.04 8.21 16.92
CA MET A 4 22.23 7.85 15.51
C MET A 4 22.92 8.93 14.68
N GLU A 5 22.60 10.20 14.92
CA GLU A 5 23.24 11.37 14.27
C GLU A 5 24.77 11.44 14.51
N HIS A 6 25.28 10.70 15.49
CA HIS A 6 26.69 10.67 15.86
C HIS A 6 27.34 9.30 15.69
N ALA A 7 26.60 8.30 15.17
CA ALA A 7 27.10 6.94 15.00
C ALA A 7 28.23 6.89 13.96
N ALA A 8 28.12 7.66 12.88
CA ALA A 8 29.08 7.74 11.78
C ALA A 8 30.22 8.76 12.01
N ILE A 9 30.26 9.41 13.18
CA ILE A 9 31.36 10.32 13.51
C ILE A 9 32.55 9.45 13.95
N PRO A 10 33.72 9.58 13.30
CA PRO A 10 34.92 8.88 13.74
C PRO A 10 35.36 9.42 15.10
N VAL A 11 35.58 8.52 16.04
CA VAL A 11 35.96 8.81 17.43
C VAL A 11 37.40 8.35 17.66
N ILE A 12 38.23 9.28 18.12
CA ILE A 12 39.60 8.98 18.59
C ILE A 12 39.62 9.22 20.10
N VAL A 13 40.00 8.20 20.87
CA VAL A 13 40.11 8.32 22.33
C VAL A 13 41.54 8.68 22.73
N LEU A 14 41.68 9.72 23.55
CA LEU A 14 42.96 10.15 24.14
C LEU A 14 43.01 9.80 25.64
N SER A 15 43.92 8.93 26.05
CA SER A 15 44.07 8.50 27.45
C SER A 15 45.32 9.07 28.11
N ALA A 16 45.21 9.51 29.37
CA ALA A 16 46.35 9.97 30.17
C ALA A 16 47.10 8.85 30.92
N TRP A 17 46.56 7.64 30.95
CA TRP A 17 47.11 6.51 31.70
C TRP A 17 47.70 5.48 30.75
N LYS A 18 48.87 4.90 31.09
CA LYS A 18 49.38 3.69 30.41
C LYS A 18 48.34 2.59 30.59
N THR A 19 47.65 2.29 29.51
CA THR A 19 46.43 1.48 29.56
C THR A 19 46.76 0.01 29.34
N ASN A 20 46.14 -0.85 30.13
CA ASN A 20 46.25 -2.29 29.96
C ASN A 20 45.54 -2.70 28.65
N SER A 21 45.94 -3.83 28.05
CA SER A 21 45.40 -4.33 26.77
C SER A 21 43.87 -4.46 26.75
N LEU A 22 43.26 -4.65 27.92
CA LEU A 22 41.80 -4.66 28.13
C LEU A 22 41.09 -3.38 27.64
N VAL A 23 41.61 -2.19 27.96
CA VAL A 23 40.95 -0.92 27.58
C VAL A 23 41.05 -0.69 26.07
N ARG A 24 42.17 -1.08 25.44
CA ARG A 24 42.29 -1.07 23.97
C ARG A 24 41.30 -2.03 23.32
N ASN A 25 41.12 -3.22 23.89
CA ASN A 25 40.16 -4.19 23.37
C ASN A 25 38.72 -3.68 23.51
N GLU A 26 38.35 -3.05 24.63
CA GLU A 26 37.04 -2.42 24.80
C GLU A 26 36.81 -1.31 23.77
N CYS A 27 37.79 -0.43 23.52
CA CYS A 27 37.66 0.61 22.49
C CYS A 27 37.39 0.02 21.10
N SER A 28 38.06 -1.07 20.73
CA SER A 28 37.79 -1.78 19.48
C SER A 28 36.38 -2.36 19.42
N ILE A 29 35.84 -2.86 20.53
CA ILE A 29 34.47 -3.40 20.61
C ILE A 29 33.43 -2.30 20.38
N TYR A 30 33.67 -1.07 20.88
CA TYR A 30 32.79 0.08 20.64
C TYR A 30 33.00 0.76 19.27
N GLY A 31 33.86 0.17 18.42
CA GLY A 31 34.15 0.64 17.07
C GLY A 31 34.96 1.93 17.03
N ILE A 32 35.72 2.24 18.09
CA ILE A 32 36.56 3.44 18.16
C ILE A 32 37.71 3.31 17.16
N GLU A 33 37.88 4.31 16.30
CA GLU A 33 38.80 4.27 15.16
C GLU A 33 40.27 4.30 15.55
N ALA A 34 40.58 4.94 16.68
CA ALA A 34 41.93 4.97 17.23
C ALA A 34 41.92 5.26 18.73
N PHE A 35 42.92 4.71 19.41
CA PHE A 35 43.20 4.98 20.81
C PHE A 35 44.64 5.48 20.94
N ILE A 36 44.85 6.62 21.59
CA ILE A 36 46.15 7.28 21.71
C ILE A 36 46.46 7.56 23.19
N GLU A 37 47.63 7.16 23.64
CA GLU A 37 48.14 7.48 24.97
C GLU A 37 48.83 8.85 24.95
N LYS A 38 48.62 9.66 25.99
CA LYS A 38 49.29 10.94 26.18
C LYS A 38 50.69 10.71 26.78
N PRO A 39 51.71 11.49 26.37
CA PRO A 39 51.64 12.60 25.42
C PRO A 39 51.43 12.12 23.97
N VAL A 40 50.52 12.80 23.26
CA VAL A 40 50.17 12.47 21.88
C VAL A 40 51.41 12.70 20.99
N PRO A 41 51.89 11.70 20.24
CA PRO A 41 53.06 11.90 19.39
C PRO A 41 52.71 12.81 18.21
N GLU A 42 53.38 13.95 18.10
CA GLU A 42 53.13 14.97 17.06
C GLU A 42 53.25 14.39 15.64
N ASP A 43 54.17 13.45 15.45
CA ASP A 43 54.51 12.87 14.14
C ASP A 43 53.43 11.89 13.62
N THR A 44 52.68 11.25 14.53
CA THR A 44 51.72 10.18 14.18
C THR A 44 50.27 10.61 14.32
N PHE A 45 49.99 11.67 15.08
CA PHE A 45 48.64 12.17 15.30
C PHE A 45 47.92 12.60 14.00
N PRO A 46 48.55 13.37 13.08
CA PRO A 46 47.91 13.73 11.81
C PRO A 46 47.53 12.48 10.99
N THR A 47 48.42 11.49 10.93
CA THR A 47 48.18 10.23 10.20
C THR A 47 46.99 9.46 10.77
N LEU A 48 46.86 9.39 12.10
CA LEU A 48 45.74 8.72 12.77
C LEU A 48 44.41 9.44 12.54
N VAL A 49 44.41 10.78 12.61
CA VAL A 49 43.24 11.60 12.30
C VAL A 49 42.81 11.39 10.84
N MET A 50 43.75 11.47 9.89
CA MET A 50 43.46 11.23 8.48
C MET A 50 42.91 9.82 8.25
N SER A 51 43.49 8.80 8.88
CA SER A 51 43.02 7.41 8.77
C SER A 51 41.60 7.22 9.33
N ALA A 52 41.27 7.88 10.43
CA ALA A 52 39.92 7.85 11.01
C ALA A 52 38.90 8.59 10.12
N LEU A 53 39.30 9.74 9.54
CA LEU A 53 38.46 10.47 8.59
C LEU A 53 38.21 9.68 7.31
N THR A 54 39.25 9.08 6.72
CA THR A 54 39.12 8.23 5.53
C THR A 54 38.20 7.05 5.80
N ARG A 55 38.38 6.33 6.92
CA ARG A 55 37.46 5.25 7.31
C ARG A 55 36.02 5.72 7.48
N GLY A 56 35.81 6.89 8.08
CA GLY A 56 34.47 7.48 8.22
C GLY A 56 33.85 7.82 6.86
N GLN A 57 34.64 8.34 5.92
CA GLN A 57 34.19 8.62 4.55
C GLN A 57 33.88 7.34 3.77
N ASP A 58 34.74 6.34 3.84
CA ASP A 58 34.55 5.03 3.21
C ASP A 58 33.26 4.38 3.71
N MET A 59 33.01 4.46 5.02
CA MET A 59 31.81 3.90 5.64
C MET A 59 30.53 4.62 5.21
N ARG A 60 30.56 5.94 5.00
CA ARG A 60 29.43 6.68 4.41
C ARG A 60 29.19 6.27 2.97
N GLN A 61 30.23 6.18 2.14
CA GLN A 61 30.11 5.72 0.75
C GLN A 61 29.54 4.31 0.64
N MET A 62 29.79 3.45 1.64
CA MET A 62 29.21 2.10 1.69
C MET A 62 27.74 2.07 2.13
N ASN A 63 27.27 3.09 2.84
CA ASN A 63 25.94 3.13 3.47
C ASN A 63 24.98 4.11 2.80
N GLU A 64 25.46 5.00 1.94
CA GLU A 64 24.65 6.02 1.24
C GLU A 64 24.46 5.65 -0.24
N ASP A 65 23.39 6.14 -0.84
CA ASP A 65 23.16 6.13 -2.28
C ASP A 65 23.95 7.30 -2.91
N PRO A 66 24.79 7.04 -3.93
CA PRO A 66 25.68 8.07 -4.48
C PRO A 66 24.95 9.19 -5.22
N LEU A 67 23.71 8.96 -5.68
CA LEU A 67 22.94 9.98 -6.39
C LEU A 67 22.19 10.88 -5.41
N THR A 68 21.45 10.29 -4.47
CA THR A 68 20.55 11.04 -3.60
C THR A 68 21.15 11.42 -2.26
N GLY A 69 22.27 10.82 -1.84
CA GLY A 69 22.88 11.01 -0.52
C GLY A 69 22.08 10.40 0.65
N LEU A 70 20.94 9.78 0.37
CA LEU A 70 20.13 9.06 1.35
C LEU A 70 20.81 7.73 1.71
N ASN A 71 20.35 7.04 2.76
CA ASN A 71 20.84 5.69 3.00
C ASN A 71 20.54 4.77 1.81
N ASN A 72 21.45 3.84 1.54
CA ASN A 72 21.15 2.66 0.75
C ASN A 72 20.55 1.56 1.66
N ARG A 73 20.24 0.38 1.10
CA ARG A 73 19.65 -0.72 1.88
C ARG A 73 20.47 -1.09 3.12
N GLN A 74 21.79 -1.12 3.00
CA GLN A 74 22.67 -1.48 4.11
C GLN A 74 22.68 -0.39 5.19
N GLY A 75 22.78 0.88 4.80
CA GLY A 75 22.72 2.01 5.72
C GLY A 75 21.39 2.07 6.48
N PHE A 76 20.28 1.78 5.80
CA PHE A 76 18.95 1.72 6.43
C PHE A 76 18.90 0.71 7.58
N PHE A 77 19.35 -0.52 7.33
CA PHE A 77 19.29 -1.59 8.34
C PHE A 77 20.16 -1.35 9.57
N GLN A 78 21.31 -0.66 9.42
CA GLN A 78 22.18 -0.33 10.55
C GLN A 78 21.45 0.50 11.60
N SER A 79 20.57 1.40 11.15
CA SER A 79 19.77 2.22 12.05
C SER A 79 18.46 1.51 12.41
N PHE A 80 17.81 0.82 11.46
CA PHE A 80 16.46 0.28 11.61
C PHE A 80 16.32 -0.72 12.76
N GLU A 81 17.24 -1.68 12.86
CA GLU A 81 17.18 -2.74 13.87
C GLU A 81 17.23 -2.22 15.32
N PRO A 82 18.17 -1.30 15.67
CA PRO A 82 18.14 -0.61 16.96
C PRO A 82 16.82 0.14 17.23
N ALA A 83 16.30 0.88 16.24
CA ALA A 83 15.05 1.66 16.40
C ALA A 83 13.83 0.76 16.62
N LEU A 84 13.71 -0.33 15.85
CA LEU A 84 12.63 -1.30 16.01
C LEU A 84 12.69 -1.98 17.38
N SER A 85 13.88 -2.36 17.83
CA SER A 85 14.10 -2.94 19.16
C SER A 85 13.68 -1.99 20.28
N LEU A 86 13.97 -0.69 20.13
CA LEU A 86 13.55 0.34 21.08
C LEU A 86 12.03 0.52 21.09
N CYS A 87 11.39 0.64 19.92
CA CYS A 87 9.94 0.78 19.80
C CYS A 87 9.20 -0.40 20.43
N ARG A 88 9.68 -1.63 20.19
CA ARG A 88 9.14 -2.85 20.83
C ARG A 88 9.25 -2.80 22.35
N ARG A 89 10.41 -2.39 22.88
CA ARG A 89 10.64 -2.28 24.32
C ARG A 89 9.74 -1.24 24.97
N GLU A 90 9.57 -0.10 24.33
CA GLU A 90 8.75 1.02 24.84
C GLU A 90 7.25 0.90 24.52
N ARG A 91 6.84 -0.13 23.76
CA ARG A 91 5.48 -0.29 23.23
C ARG A 91 5.02 0.94 22.45
N ARG A 92 5.92 1.51 21.67
CA ARG A 92 5.64 2.63 20.76
C ARG A 92 5.41 2.11 19.34
N PRO A 93 4.46 2.71 18.60
CA PRO A 93 4.22 2.31 17.22
C PRO A 93 5.44 2.67 16.36
N MET A 94 5.65 1.89 15.30
CA MET A 94 6.62 2.18 14.27
C MET A 94 5.95 1.91 12.93
N SER A 95 5.89 2.93 12.07
CA SER A 95 5.30 2.79 10.75
C SER A 95 6.38 2.63 9.68
N LEU A 96 6.07 1.83 8.68
CA LEU A 96 6.86 1.66 7.47
C LEU A 96 6.07 2.22 6.29
N ALA A 97 6.71 3.04 5.47
CA ALA A 97 6.12 3.57 4.26
C ALA A 97 7.04 3.25 3.08
N PHE A 98 6.49 2.56 2.09
CA PHE A 98 7.19 2.17 0.87
C PHE A 98 6.57 2.91 -0.30
N PHE A 99 7.38 3.63 -1.07
CA PHE A 99 6.89 4.50 -2.12
C PHE A 99 7.75 4.45 -3.37
N ASP A 100 7.11 4.76 -4.49
CA ASP A 100 7.68 4.66 -5.82
C ASP A 100 7.19 5.82 -6.68
N ILE A 101 8.12 6.37 -7.47
CA ILE A 101 7.86 7.51 -8.34
C ILE A 101 6.93 7.12 -9.49
N ASP A 102 5.82 7.84 -9.61
CA ASP A 102 4.83 7.58 -10.64
C ASP A 102 5.36 7.91 -12.03
N LEU A 103 5.19 6.96 -12.96
CA LEU A 103 5.54 7.12 -14.37
C LEU A 103 7.02 7.49 -14.61
N PHE A 104 7.92 7.11 -13.71
CA PHE A 104 9.34 7.45 -13.79
C PHE A 104 10.01 7.03 -15.11
N LYS A 105 9.68 5.83 -15.62
CA LYS A 105 10.14 5.40 -16.95
C LYS A 105 9.71 6.37 -18.05
N SER A 106 8.44 6.81 -18.05
CA SER A 106 7.94 7.76 -19.05
C SER A 106 8.64 9.11 -18.95
N LEU A 107 9.00 9.54 -17.75
CA LEU A 107 9.79 10.75 -17.53
C LEU A 107 11.18 10.63 -18.16
N ASN A 108 11.89 9.52 -17.91
CA ASN A 108 13.19 9.24 -18.53
C ASN A 108 13.10 9.15 -20.05
N ASP A 109 12.09 8.46 -20.58
CA ASP A 109 11.90 8.29 -22.02
C ASP A 109 11.57 9.63 -22.73
N THR A 110 10.95 10.58 -22.02
CA THR A 110 10.53 11.87 -22.58
C THR A 110 11.59 12.96 -22.43
N PHE A 111 12.29 13.00 -21.30
CA PHE A 111 13.17 14.11 -20.92
C PHE A 111 14.64 13.70 -20.72
N GLY A 112 14.96 12.41 -20.86
CA GLY A 112 16.29 11.86 -20.65
C GLY A 112 16.56 11.46 -19.20
N HIS A 113 17.63 10.70 -18.99
CA HIS A 113 18.02 10.20 -17.67
C HIS A 113 18.41 11.29 -16.69
N ASP A 114 19.03 12.38 -17.16
CA ASP A 114 19.41 13.52 -16.31
C ASP A 114 18.17 14.13 -15.60
N ALA A 115 17.03 14.20 -16.30
CA ALA A 115 15.78 14.67 -15.72
C ALA A 115 15.23 13.71 -14.65
N GLY A 116 15.41 12.40 -14.84
CA GLY A 116 15.07 11.40 -13.83
C GLY A 116 15.93 11.51 -12.58
N ASP A 117 17.23 11.71 -12.77
CA ASP A 117 18.18 11.92 -11.68
C ASP A 117 17.86 13.20 -10.89
N GLU A 118 17.54 14.30 -11.57
CA GLU A 118 17.08 15.53 -10.93
C GLU A 118 15.77 15.32 -10.13
N ALA A 119 14.83 14.53 -10.65
CA ALA A 119 13.59 14.20 -9.93
C ALA A 119 13.86 13.38 -8.66
N LEU A 120 14.75 12.39 -8.74
CA LEU A 120 15.16 11.56 -7.59
C LEU A 120 15.80 12.42 -6.49
N VAL A 121 16.74 13.29 -6.87
CA VAL A 121 17.41 14.22 -5.95
C VAL A 121 16.42 15.21 -5.35
N HIS A 122 15.47 15.72 -6.13
CA HIS A 122 14.44 16.64 -5.63
C HIS A 122 13.57 15.99 -4.55
N ILE A 123 13.07 14.78 -4.80
CA ILE A 123 12.25 14.03 -3.84
C ILE A 123 13.04 13.68 -2.59
N ALA A 124 14.30 13.26 -2.74
CA ALA A 124 15.19 12.96 -1.62
C ALA A 124 15.36 14.16 -0.68
N ASN A 125 15.69 15.33 -1.24
CA ASN A 125 15.85 16.57 -0.48
C ASN A 125 14.54 16.99 0.21
N LEU A 126 13.40 16.84 -0.47
CA LEU A 126 12.10 17.18 0.09
C LEU A 126 11.75 16.29 1.29
N LEU A 127 12.01 14.99 1.17
CA LEU A 127 11.79 14.04 2.25
C LEU A 127 12.71 14.39 3.43
N GLU A 128 14.01 14.55 3.20
CA GLU A 128 14.99 14.84 4.26
C GLU A 128 14.65 16.11 5.05
N GLN A 129 14.15 17.16 4.39
CA GLN A 129 13.72 18.42 5.05
C GLN A 129 12.50 18.27 5.96
N ARG A 130 11.67 17.25 5.74
CA ARG A 130 10.40 17.04 6.45
C ARG A 130 10.51 16.01 7.57
N LEU A 131 11.54 15.19 7.53
CA LEU A 131 11.79 14.12 8.47
C LEU A 131 12.56 14.61 9.70
N ARG A 132 12.31 13.95 10.84
CA ARG A 132 13.05 14.18 12.08
C ARG A 132 14.34 13.38 12.06
N GLY A 133 15.31 13.74 12.90
CA GLY A 133 16.56 12.98 13.03
C GLY A 133 16.40 11.52 13.51
N SER A 134 15.24 11.18 14.10
CA SER A 134 14.87 9.80 14.44
C SER A 134 14.27 9.01 13.30
N ASP A 135 13.77 9.70 12.27
CA ASP A 135 13.13 9.08 11.12
C ASP A 135 14.21 8.59 10.16
N MET A 136 13.89 7.55 9.41
CA MET A 136 14.88 6.78 8.65
C MET A 136 14.41 6.71 7.23
N ILE A 137 15.25 7.15 6.31
CA ILE A 137 14.95 7.15 4.89
C ILE A 137 16.07 6.47 4.12
N ALA A 138 15.68 5.71 3.09
CA ALA A 138 16.59 5.12 2.14
C ALA A 138 16.04 5.14 0.72
N ARG A 139 16.94 5.22 -0.26
CA ARG A 139 16.64 4.84 -1.64
C ARG A 139 16.74 3.32 -1.73
N TRP A 140 15.61 2.65 -1.83
CA TRP A 140 15.52 1.20 -1.76
C TRP A 140 15.79 0.53 -3.11
N GLY A 141 15.49 1.22 -4.20
CA GLY A 141 15.64 0.75 -5.57
C GLY A 141 15.85 1.92 -6.53
N GLY A 142 15.73 1.67 -7.84
CA GLY A 142 15.95 2.70 -8.86
C GLY A 142 15.07 3.93 -8.67
N GLU A 143 13.76 3.71 -8.53
CA GLU A 143 12.72 4.74 -8.35
C GLU A 143 11.94 4.57 -7.03
N GLU A 144 12.44 3.70 -6.15
CA GLU A 144 11.78 3.27 -4.91
C GLU A 144 12.49 3.85 -3.69
N PHE A 145 11.71 4.32 -2.73
CA PHE A 145 12.21 4.80 -1.45
C PHE A 145 11.47 4.10 -0.31
N LEU A 146 12.18 3.94 0.80
CA LEU A 146 11.68 3.32 2.01
C LEU A 146 11.86 4.26 3.19
N LEU A 147 10.81 4.34 4.01
CA LEU A 147 10.79 5.15 5.21
C LEU A 147 10.37 4.33 6.42
N ALA A 148 11.07 4.51 7.52
CA ALA A 148 10.69 4.04 8.83
C ALA A 148 10.49 5.22 9.78
N LEU A 149 9.38 5.22 10.51
CA LEU A 149 8.95 6.30 11.39
C LEU A 149 8.76 5.79 12.83
N PRO A 150 9.84 5.77 13.64
CA PRO A 150 9.75 5.40 15.06
C PRO A 150 8.81 6.31 15.84
N GLY A 151 8.00 5.73 16.72
CA GLY A 151 7.05 6.48 17.56
C GLY A 151 5.86 7.09 16.80
N THR A 152 5.62 6.67 15.55
CA THR A 152 4.55 7.19 14.69
C THR A 152 3.65 6.04 14.24
N ASP A 153 2.34 6.19 14.47
CA ASP A 153 1.33 5.26 13.98
C ASP A 153 1.02 5.47 12.49
N ARG A 154 0.24 4.55 11.91
CA ARG A 154 -0.12 4.59 10.48
C ARG A 154 -0.83 5.88 10.04
N PHE A 155 -1.59 6.53 10.92
CA PHE A 155 -2.32 7.75 10.58
C PHE A 155 -1.42 8.98 10.60
N GLY A 156 -0.50 9.04 11.57
CA GLY A 156 0.56 10.05 11.62
C GLY A 156 1.49 9.92 10.42
N ALA A 157 1.86 8.70 10.05
CA ALA A 157 2.64 8.42 8.85
C ALA A 157 1.92 8.89 7.58
N LYS A 158 0.63 8.53 7.41
CA LYS A 158 -0.18 9.00 6.28
C LYS A 158 -0.24 10.52 6.19
N SER A 159 -0.51 11.19 7.31
CA SER A 159 -0.58 12.65 7.36
C SER A 159 0.74 13.32 6.96
N LEU A 160 1.87 12.75 7.39
CA LEU A 160 3.20 13.22 7.00
C LEU A 160 3.42 13.08 5.49
N ILE A 161 3.17 11.89 4.93
CA ILE A 161 3.40 11.62 3.50
C ILE A 161 2.46 12.44 2.63
N GLU A 162 1.18 12.55 2.97
CA GLU A 162 0.21 13.37 2.24
C GLU A 162 0.60 14.86 2.23
N ALA A 163 1.18 15.36 3.33
CA ALA A 163 1.71 16.71 3.37
C ALA A 163 2.92 16.88 2.44
N ILE A 164 3.77 15.86 2.31
CA ILE A 164 4.90 15.85 1.37
C ILE A 164 4.40 15.81 -0.08
N GLN A 165 3.43 14.94 -0.40
CA GLN A 165 2.79 14.91 -1.72
C GLN A 165 2.16 16.26 -2.08
N LYS A 166 1.48 16.90 -1.13
CA LYS A 166 0.91 18.24 -1.34
C LYS A 166 1.98 19.27 -1.65
N GLN A 167 3.07 19.30 -0.88
CA GLN A 167 4.18 20.22 -1.11
C GLN A 167 4.85 19.97 -2.47
N LEU A 168 4.99 18.71 -2.88
CA LEU A 168 5.53 18.33 -4.18
C LEU A 168 4.65 18.84 -5.34
N ARG A 169 3.32 18.83 -5.18
CA ARG A 169 2.37 19.42 -6.14
C ARG A 169 2.41 20.95 -6.19
N GLU A 170 2.68 21.59 -5.05
CA GLU A 170 2.74 23.06 -4.96
C GLU A 170 4.07 23.62 -5.47
N SER A 171 5.18 22.89 -5.26
CA SER A 171 6.48 23.26 -5.81
C SER A 171 6.52 23.14 -7.35
N SER A 172 5.55 22.48 -7.97
CA SER A 172 5.50 22.16 -9.40
C SER A 172 5.45 23.34 -10.39
N GLN A 173 5.30 24.59 -9.94
CA GLN A 173 4.86 25.69 -10.83
C GLN A 173 5.96 26.46 -11.59
N GLU A 174 7.28 26.20 -11.39
CA GLU A 174 8.33 27.07 -12.00
C GLU A 174 9.37 26.38 -12.90
N HIS A 175 9.42 25.04 -13.06
CA HIS A 175 10.37 24.33 -13.96
C HIS A 175 9.80 22.97 -14.46
N CYS A 176 10.35 22.36 -15.51
CA CYS A 176 9.81 21.14 -16.15
C CYS A 176 9.95 19.83 -15.34
N VAL A 177 10.86 19.75 -14.35
CA VAL A 177 11.16 18.54 -13.54
C VAL A 177 10.18 18.36 -12.37
N ARG A 178 9.08 19.09 -12.40
CA ARG A 178 8.32 19.47 -11.21
C ARG A 178 6.91 18.86 -11.20
N MET A 179 6.53 18.10 -12.24
CA MET A 179 5.26 17.34 -12.31
C MET A 179 5.43 15.86 -11.92
N VAL A 180 6.33 15.57 -11.00
CA VAL A 180 6.55 14.20 -10.54
C VAL A 180 5.66 13.96 -9.32
N THR A 181 4.90 12.87 -9.34
CA THR A 181 4.13 12.40 -8.18
C THR A 181 4.72 11.06 -7.72
N PHE A 182 4.31 10.60 -6.54
CA PHE A 182 4.66 9.27 -6.09
C PHE A 182 3.46 8.61 -5.42
N SER A 183 3.40 7.29 -5.55
CA SER A 183 2.43 6.44 -4.85
C SER A 183 3.08 5.81 -3.63
N CYS A 184 2.29 5.51 -2.60
CA CYS A 184 2.80 4.98 -1.34
C CYS A 184 1.88 3.91 -0.73
N GLY A 185 2.49 2.87 -0.18
CA GLY A 185 1.85 1.95 0.76
C GLY A 185 2.41 2.14 2.17
N ILE A 186 1.52 2.31 3.16
CA ILE A 186 1.91 2.56 4.56
C ILE A 186 1.33 1.48 5.46
N VAL A 187 2.19 0.93 6.31
CA VAL A 187 1.83 -0.09 7.30
C VAL A 187 2.38 0.29 8.66
N GLU A 188 1.70 -0.14 9.71
CA GLU A 188 2.25 -0.18 11.07
C GLU A 188 2.90 -1.54 11.28
N ILE A 189 4.15 -1.57 11.74
CA ILE A 189 4.88 -2.81 11.99
C ILE A 189 4.33 -3.45 13.26
N GLU A 190 3.85 -4.68 13.16
CA GLU A 190 3.36 -5.40 14.34
C GLU A 190 4.51 -5.83 15.25
N PRO A 191 4.33 -5.88 16.59
CA PRO A 191 5.41 -6.20 17.52
C PRO A 191 6.13 -7.53 17.25
N TRP A 192 5.40 -8.53 16.75
CA TRP A 192 5.90 -9.87 16.44
C TRP A 192 6.32 -10.05 14.97
N GLU A 193 6.13 -9.02 14.14
CA GLU A 193 6.31 -9.11 12.70
C GLU A 193 7.76 -8.85 12.29
N ALA A 194 8.25 -9.63 11.32
CA ALA A 194 9.55 -9.40 10.70
C ALA A 194 9.47 -8.31 9.64
N PHE A 195 10.58 -7.60 9.42
CA PHE A 195 10.66 -6.50 8.44
C PHE A 195 10.14 -6.91 7.04
N ASP A 196 10.54 -8.07 6.53
CA ASP A 196 10.14 -8.54 5.20
C ASP A 196 8.61 -8.71 5.05
N VAL A 197 7.92 -9.07 6.15
CA VAL A 197 6.46 -9.21 6.16
C VAL A 197 5.78 -7.84 6.11
N ALA A 198 6.28 -6.89 6.90
CA ALA A 198 5.80 -5.51 6.87
C ALA A 198 6.05 -4.87 5.49
N LEU A 199 7.23 -5.08 4.90
CA LEU A 199 7.57 -4.59 3.58
C LEU A 199 6.66 -5.19 2.50
N LEU A 200 6.37 -6.49 2.56
CA LEU A 200 5.44 -7.15 1.65
C LEU A 200 4.01 -6.59 1.75
N ARG A 201 3.56 -6.22 2.95
CA ARG A 201 2.26 -5.55 3.15
C ARG A 201 2.28 -4.15 2.52
N ALA A 202 3.34 -3.37 2.77
CA ALA A 202 3.50 -2.04 2.19
C ALA A 202 3.55 -2.09 0.65
N ASP A 203 4.27 -3.04 0.07
CA ASP A 203 4.35 -3.25 -1.39
C ASP A 203 2.98 -3.56 -2.01
N LYS A 204 2.16 -4.39 -1.37
CA LYS A 204 0.78 -4.66 -1.82
C LYS A 204 -0.09 -3.39 -1.83
N LEU A 205 0.06 -2.53 -0.82
CA LEU A 205 -0.65 -1.26 -0.75
C LEU A 205 -0.15 -0.27 -1.81
N LEU A 206 1.16 -0.21 -2.04
CA LEU A 206 1.76 0.57 -3.11
C LEU A 206 1.23 0.15 -4.49
N TYR A 207 1.18 -1.16 -4.75
CA TYR A 207 0.58 -1.70 -5.96
C TYR A 207 -0.89 -1.31 -6.11
N ALA A 208 -1.67 -1.35 -5.03
CA ALA A 208 -3.06 -0.91 -5.02
C ALA A 208 -3.18 0.60 -5.31
N ALA A 209 -2.30 1.44 -4.75
CA ALA A 209 -2.27 2.88 -4.98
C ALA A 209 -1.99 3.19 -6.46
N LYS A 210 -1.02 2.50 -7.06
CA LYS A 210 -0.71 2.62 -8.50
C LYS A 210 -1.90 2.24 -9.38
N LYS A 211 -2.69 1.23 -8.99
CA LYS A 211 -3.92 0.83 -9.69
C LYS A 211 -5.10 1.77 -9.47
N ALA A 212 -5.18 2.40 -8.31
CA ALA A 212 -6.25 3.33 -7.94
C ALA A 212 -6.10 4.73 -8.53
N GLY A 213 -5.12 4.95 -9.41
CA GLY A 213 -4.93 6.22 -10.11
C GLY A 213 -3.64 6.96 -9.79
N ARG A 214 -2.73 6.38 -8.98
CA ARG A 214 -1.44 6.99 -8.57
C ARG A 214 -1.61 8.25 -7.71
N ASP A 215 -0.50 8.95 -7.40
CA ASP A 215 -0.46 10.17 -6.57
C ASP A 215 -1.24 10.06 -5.24
N GLN A 216 -1.14 8.91 -4.58
CA GLN A 216 -1.91 8.63 -3.36
C GLN A 216 -1.19 7.65 -2.43
N CYS A 217 -1.57 7.71 -1.16
CA CYS A 217 -1.09 6.82 -0.11
C CYS A 217 -2.24 5.93 0.37
N LEU A 218 -2.01 4.63 0.46
CA LEU A 218 -2.99 3.69 1.00
C LEU A 218 -2.53 3.07 2.31
N LEU A 219 -3.48 2.94 3.23
CA LEU A 219 -3.43 2.10 4.42
C LEU A 219 -4.12 0.77 4.16
N GLU A 220 -3.89 -0.21 5.02
CA GLU A 220 -4.66 -1.47 5.00
C GLU A 220 -6.16 -1.25 5.18
N THR A 221 -6.56 -0.25 5.96
CA THR A 221 -7.97 0.14 6.13
C THR A 221 -8.58 0.66 4.83
N ASP A 222 -7.77 1.29 3.96
CA ASP A 222 -8.24 1.87 2.70
C ASP A 222 -8.51 0.76 1.67
N VAL A 223 -7.69 -0.31 1.67
CA VAL A 223 -7.91 -1.50 0.82
C VAL A 223 -9.01 -2.41 1.38
N ALA A 224 -9.21 -2.42 2.70
CA ALA A 224 -10.33 -3.08 3.35
C ALA A 224 -11.68 -2.41 3.04
N GLN A 225 -11.71 -1.13 2.64
CA GLN A 225 -12.87 -0.48 2.01
C GLN A 225 -13.01 -0.88 0.52
N LYS A 226 -12.89 -2.16 0.23
CA LYS A 226 -13.31 -2.73 -1.05
C LYS A 226 -14.81 -2.42 -1.18
N LYS A 227 -15.17 -1.50 -2.08
CA LYS A 227 -16.56 -1.15 -2.41
C LYS A 227 -17.37 -2.45 -2.46
N ARG A 228 -18.27 -2.64 -1.49
CA ARG A 228 -19.14 -3.82 -1.46
C ARG A 228 -19.93 -3.81 -2.75
N LEU A 229 -19.80 -4.89 -3.51
CA LEU A 229 -20.44 -5.03 -4.80
C LEU A 229 -21.95 -5.00 -4.57
N ARG A 230 -22.66 -4.19 -5.37
CA ARG A 230 -24.08 -3.95 -5.19
C ARG A 230 -24.87 -5.01 -5.94
N ILE A 231 -25.63 -5.82 -5.22
CA ILE A 231 -26.50 -6.85 -5.79
C ILE A 231 -27.95 -6.38 -5.65
N LEU A 232 -28.70 -6.40 -6.76
CA LEU A 232 -30.15 -6.27 -6.72
C LEU A 232 -30.75 -7.68 -6.65
N LEU A 233 -31.43 -8.00 -5.55
CA LEU A 233 -32.17 -9.24 -5.34
C LEU A 233 -33.66 -8.98 -5.55
N VAL A 234 -34.28 -9.72 -6.47
CA VAL A 234 -35.70 -9.65 -6.78
C VAL A 234 -36.32 -11.03 -6.55
N GLU A 235 -37.16 -11.14 -5.52
CA GLU A 235 -37.80 -12.40 -5.10
C GLU A 235 -39.08 -12.06 -4.33
N ASP A 236 -40.20 -12.72 -4.63
CA ASP A 236 -41.50 -12.45 -3.99
C ASP A 236 -41.82 -13.39 -2.82
N ASP A 237 -41.11 -14.52 -2.69
CA ASP A 237 -41.24 -15.43 -1.55
C ASP A 237 -40.41 -14.95 -0.34
N GLU A 238 -41.09 -14.67 0.79
CA GLU A 238 -40.46 -14.17 2.02
C GLU A 238 -39.44 -15.14 2.62
N LEU A 239 -39.72 -16.46 2.58
CA LEU A 239 -38.87 -17.47 3.20
C LEU A 239 -37.59 -17.67 2.39
N VAL A 240 -37.71 -17.66 1.06
CA VAL A 240 -36.56 -17.65 0.16
C VAL A 240 -35.73 -16.39 0.33
N THR A 241 -36.39 -15.24 0.44
CA THR A 241 -35.73 -13.94 0.63
C THR A 241 -34.89 -13.92 1.90
N GLU A 242 -35.43 -14.35 3.04
CA GLU A 242 -34.71 -14.38 4.31
C GLU A 242 -33.44 -15.25 4.19
N GLN A 243 -33.55 -16.41 3.55
CA GLN A 243 -32.43 -17.31 3.32
C GLN A 243 -31.33 -16.66 2.45
N LEU A 244 -31.71 -16.04 1.33
CA LEU A 244 -30.76 -15.40 0.41
C LEU A 244 -30.10 -14.17 1.03
N LEU A 245 -30.86 -13.35 1.77
CA LEU A 245 -30.30 -12.20 2.48
C LEU A 245 -29.28 -12.63 3.53
N GLY A 246 -29.56 -13.69 4.30
CA GLY A 246 -28.61 -14.26 5.26
C GLY A 246 -27.30 -14.72 4.62
N MET A 247 -27.36 -15.25 3.39
CA MET A 247 -26.17 -15.70 2.64
C MET A 247 -25.38 -14.56 1.99
N LEU A 248 -26.07 -13.50 1.52
CA LEU A 248 -25.46 -12.47 0.66
C LEU A 248 -25.02 -11.22 1.42
N THR A 249 -25.79 -10.76 2.41
CA THR A 249 -25.49 -9.52 3.17
C THR A 249 -24.16 -9.54 3.95
N PRO A 250 -23.58 -10.70 4.36
CA PRO A 250 -22.26 -10.73 4.97
C PRO A 250 -21.12 -10.35 4.02
N GLU A 251 -21.27 -10.55 2.70
CA GLU A 251 -20.21 -10.29 1.72
C GLU A 251 -20.53 -9.10 0.79
N TYR A 252 -21.80 -8.80 0.52
CA TYR A 252 -22.24 -7.86 -0.53
C TYR A 252 -23.15 -6.74 0.00
N ASP A 253 -23.29 -5.66 -0.76
CA ASP A 253 -24.33 -4.63 -0.53
C ASP A 253 -25.58 -5.05 -1.29
N VAL A 254 -26.60 -5.54 -0.58
CA VAL A 254 -27.77 -6.16 -1.20
C VAL A 254 -28.98 -5.24 -1.11
N ARG A 255 -29.50 -4.80 -2.27
CA ARG A 255 -30.81 -4.16 -2.39
C ARG A 255 -31.84 -5.24 -2.69
N TYR A 256 -32.79 -5.44 -1.78
CA TYR A 256 -33.93 -6.33 -1.97
C TYR A 256 -35.18 -5.56 -2.42
N VAL A 257 -35.95 -6.16 -3.33
CA VAL A 257 -37.27 -5.76 -3.81
C VAL A 257 -38.12 -7.01 -4.07
N SER A 258 -39.45 -6.90 -3.97
CA SER A 258 -40.34 -8.07 -4.06
C SER A 258 -41.15 -8.16 -5.36
N SER A 259 -40.95 -7.23 -6.29
CA SER A 259 -41.71 -7.19 -7.55
C SER A 259 -40.86 -6.72 -8.73
N GLY A 260 -41.32 -7.07 -9.93
CA GLY A 260 -40.69 -6.63 -11.18
C GLY A 260 -40.76 -5.11 -11.39
N GLU A 261 -41.84 -4.46 -10.96
CA GLU A 261 -42.02 -3.01 -11.00
C GLU A 261 -40.98 -2.29 -10.13
N GLU A 262 -40.76 -2.75 -8.91
CA GLU A 262 -39.75 -2.22 -8.01
C GLU A 262 -38.33 -2.46 -8.55
N ALA A 263 -38.07 -3.64 -9.11
CA ALA A 263 -36.78 -3.94 -9.73
C ALA A 263 -36.44 -2.97 -10.85
N LEU A 264 -37.41 -2.66 -11.71
CA LEU A 264 -37.25 -1.68 -12.78
C LEU A 264 -37.08 -0.27 -12.20
N ALA A 265 -37.86 0.12 -11.19
CA ALA A 265 -37.71 1.42 -10.53
C ALA A 265 -36.29 1.60 -9.96
N CYS A 266 -35.71 0.58 -9.33
CA CYS A 266 -34.33 0.58 -8.88
C CYS A 266 -33.34 0.72 -10.05
N VAL A 267 -33.50 -0.08 -11.10
CA VAL A 267 -32.63 -0.05 -12.30
C VAL A 267 -32.67 1.30 -13.04
N PHE A 268 -33.80 2.01 -13.02
CA PHE A 268 -33.93 3.32 -13.67
C PHE A 268 -33.49 4.50 -12.80
N ASN A 269 -33.60 4.41 -11.48
CA ASN A 269 -33.45 5.57 -10.59
C ASN A 269 -32.30 5.46 -9.57
N GLU A 270 -31.74 4.26 -9.36
CA GLU A 270 -30.63 4.05 -8.42
C GLU A 270 -29.28 3.91 -9.14
N PRO A 271 -28.14 4.08 -8.42
CA PRO A 271 -26.82 3.81 -8.97
C PRO A 271 -26.67 2.35 -9.44
N LEU A 272 -25.85 2.15 -10.48
CA LEU A 272 -25.63 0.87 -11.16
C LEU A 272 -25.33 -0.29 -10.18
N TYR A 273 -26.00 -1.43 -10.40
CA TYR A 273 -25.72 -2.68 -9.70
C TYR A 273 -24.66 -3.51 -10.45
N ASP A 274 -23.91 -4.29 -9.70
CA ASP A 274 -22.87 -5.19 -10.23
C ASP A 274 -23.44 -6.53 -10.68
N LEU A 275 -24.58 -6.95 -10.10
CA LEU A 275 -25.30 -8.18 -10.41
C LEU A 275 -26.79 -8.00 -10.09
N VAL A 276 -27.65 -8.58 -10.92
CA VAL A 276 -29.08 -8.74 -10.62
C VAL A 276 -29.37 -10.23 -10.44
N ILE A 277 -29.99 -10.58 -9.32
CA ILE A 277 -30.56 -11.91 -9.05
C ILE A 277 -32.06 -11.76 -9.14
N LEU A 278 -32.70 -12.55 -10.00
CA LEU A 278 -34.09 -12.32 -10.40
C LEU A 278 -34.89 -13.61 -10.35
N ASP A 279 -35.97 -13.65 -9.58
CA ASP A 279 -36.93 -14.73 -9.67
C ASP A 279 -37.59 -14.75 -11.05
N GLN A 280 -37.67 -15.95 -11.63
CA GLN A 280 -38.38 -16.21 -12.85
C GLN A 280 -39.89 -15.99 -12.70
N LYS A 281 -40.46 -16.41 -11.57
CA LYS A 281 -41.90 -16.37 -11.29
C LYS A 281 -42.16 -15.37 -10.18
N MET A 282 -42.87 -14.30 -10.52
CA MET A 282 -43.30 -13.29 -9.58
C MET A 282 -44.75 -12.91 -9.89
N GLU A 283 -45.48 -12.42 -8.89
CA GLU A 283 -46.81 -11.83 -9.12
C GLU A 283 -46.72 -10.57 -9.99
N GLY A 284 -47.68 -10.39 -10.90
CA GLY A 284 -47.75 -9.24 -11.80
C GLY A 284 -46.86 -9.39 -13.03
N MET A 285 -45.57 -9.07 -12.91
CA MET A 285 -44.60 -9.08 -14.02
C MET A 285 -43.63 -10.24 -13.90
N SER A 286 -43.49 -11.04 -14.97
CA SER A 286 -42.57 -12.17 -14.97
C SER A 286 -41.10 -11.74 -15.02
N GLY A 287 -40.21 -12.57 -14.46
CA GLY A 287 -38.76 -12.29 -14.50
C GLY A 287 -38.22 -12.15 -15.94
N LEU A 288 -38.80 -12.85 -16.92
CA LEU A 288 -38.40 -12.71 -18.33
C LEU A 288 -38.75 -11.32 -18.89
N GLU A 289 -39.89 -10.75 -18.52
CA GLU A 289 -40.28 -9.40 -18.93
C GLU A 289 -39.39 -8.34 -18.29
N VAL A 290 -39.04 -8.51 -17.02
CA VAL A 290 -38.08 -7.66 -16.31
C VAL A 290 -36.71 -7.72 -16.97
N LEU A 291 -36.17 -8.93 -17.24
CA LEU A 291 -34.90 -9.11 -17.93
C LEU A 291 -34.88 -8.38 -19.27
N LYS A 292 -35.92 -8.57 -20.09
CA LYS A 292 -36.01 -7.92 -21.41
C LYS A 292 -35.89 -6.40 -21.29
N LYS A 293 -36.58 -5.80 -20.31
CA LYS A 293 -36.52 -4.35 -20.06
C LYS A 293 -35.15 -3.90 -19.53
N ILE A 294 -34.54 -4.64 -18.59
CA ILE A 294 -33.19 -4.37 -18.08
C ILE A 294 -32.17 -4.38 -19.22
N LYS A 295 -32.26 -5.37 -20.13
CA LYS A 295 -31.31 -5.52 -21.24
C LYS A 295 -31.48 -4.51 -22.36
N LEU A 296 -32.67 -3.91 -22.51
CA LEU A 296 -32.90 -2.81 -23.44
C LEU A 296 -32.32 -1.47 -22.95
N GLN A 297 -32.03 -1.33 -21.66
CA GLN A 297 -31.38 -0.14 -21.12
C GLN A 297 -29.88 -0.17 -21.40
N THR A 298 -29.36 0.85 -22.08
CA THR A 298 -27.95 0.98 -22.47
C THR A 298 -26.97 0.82 -21.30
N THR A 299 -27.33 1.34 -20.12
CA THR A 299 -26.49 1.24 -18.92
C THR A 299 -26.46 -0.17 -18.31
N TYR A 300 -27.53 -0.95 -18.47
CA TYR A 300 -27.70 -2.26 -17.82
C TYR A 300 -27.58 -3.46 -18.76
N CYS A 301 -27.45 -3.25 -20.08
CA CYS A 301 -27.35 -4.34 -21.06
C CYS A 301 -26.18 -5.31 -20.75
N SER A 302 -25.09 -4.80 -20.19
CA SER A 302 -23.88 -5.55 -19.81
C SER A 302 -23.86 -6.03 -18.36
N VAL A 303 -24.85 -5.67 -17.54
CA VAL A 303 -24.94 -6.16 -16.15
C VAL A 303 -25.40 -7.63 -16.17
N PRO A 304 -24.70 -8.55 -15.48
CA PRO A 304 -25.12 -9.94 -15.42
C PRO A 304 -26.45 -10.06 -14.67
N VAL A 305 -27.37 -10.87 -15.23
CA VAL A 305 -28.64 -11.22 -14.60
C VAL A 305 -28.67 -12.73 -14.39
N VAL A 306 -28.82 -13.17 -13.15
CA VAL A 306 -28.90 -14.59 -12.77
C VAL A 306 -30.31 -14.91 -12.34
N PHE A 307 -30.93 -15.91 -12.98
CA PHE A 307 -32.29 -16.31 -12.67
C PHE A 307 -32.37 -17.27 -11.48
N LEU A 308 -33.41 -17.13 -10.66
CA LEU A 308 -33.84 -18.13 -9.69
C LEU A 308 -35.00 -18.92 -10.30
N THR A 309 -34.88 -20.25 -10.37
CA THR A 309 -35.84 -21.12 -11.08
C THR A 309 -36.09 -22.40 -10.29
N VAL A 310 -37.28 -22.99 -10.45
CA VAL A 310 -37.59 -24.33 -9.92
C VAL A 310 -37.22 -25.43 -10.92
N VAL A 311 -37.13 -26.67 -10.45
CA VAL A 311 -36.82 -27.83 -11.30
C VAL A 311 -37.93 -28.08 -12.32
N GLY A 312 -37.57 -28.22 -13.60
CA GLY A 312 -38.50 -28.58 -14.68
C GLY A 312 -38.76 -27.49 -15.71
N GLU A 313 -38.27 -26.26 -15.50
CA GLU A 313 -38.58 -25.09 -16.35
C GLU A 313 -37.58 -24.87 -17.49
N ARG A 314 -37.24 -25.95 -18.23
CA ARG A 314 -36.22 -25.90 -19.30
C ARG A 314 -36.52 -24.84 -20.38
N SER A 315 -37.77 -24.72 -20.81
CA SER A 315 -38.15 -23.75 -21.85
C SER A 315 -37.95 -22.30 -21.41
N ALA A 316 -38.14 -21.99 -20.12
CA ALA A 316 -37.99 -20.63 -19.60
C ALA A 316 -36.52 -20.27 -19.43
N ILE A 317 -35.69 -21.23 -18.99
CA ILE A 317 -34.24 -21.07 -18.91
C ILE A 317 -33.64 -20.78 -20.30
N GLU A 318 -34.04 -21.54 -21.31
CA GLU A 318 -33.59 -21.32 -22.69
C GLU A 318 -33.94 -19.93 -23.19
N GLU A 319 -35.16 -19.46 -22.92
CA GLU A 319 -35.59 -18.12 -23.31
C GLU A 319 -34.83 -17.03 -22.55
N ALA A 320 -34.60 -17.21 -21.24
CA ALA A 320 -33.79 -16.28 -20.44
C ALA A 320 -32.39 -16.10 -21.04
N PHE A 321 -31.74 -17.19 -21.46
CA PHE A 321 -30.43 -17.10 -22.12
C PHE A 321 -30.49 -16.37 -23.46
N ARG A 322 -31.53 -16.59 -24.28
CA ARG A 322 -31.71 -15.85 -25.56
C ARG A 322 -31.86 -14.35 -25.32
N LEU A 323 -32.52 -13.97 -24.23
CA LEU A 323 -32.70 -12.58 -23.80
C LEU A 323 -31.45 -11.99 -23.10
N GLY A 324 -30.39 -12.76 -22.92
CA GLY A 324 -29.10 -12.29 -22.39
C GLY A 324 -28.90 -12.50 -20.88
N ALA A 325 -29.64 -13.42 -20.26
CA ALA A 325 -29.32 -13.88 -18.91
C ALA A 325 -27.91 -14.48 -18.86
N ALA A 326 -27.21 -14.25 -17.75
CA ALA A 326 -25.84 -14.71 -17.55
C ALA A 326 -25.77 -16.15 -17.03
N ASP A 327 -26.73 -16.53 -16.19
CA ASP A 327 -26.84 -17.88 -15.61
C ASP A 327 -28.23 -18.08 -14.97
N TYR A 328 -28.45 -19.28 -14.43
CA TYR A 328 -29.60 -19.58 -13.58
C TYR A 328 -29.20 -20.40 -12.35
N MET A 329 -30.09 -20.46 -11.36
CA MET A 329 -29.95 -21.18 -10.10
C MET A 329 -31.22 -21.94 -9.76
N LEU A 330 -31.06 -23.20 -9.36
CA LEU A 330 -32.19 -24.07 -8.99
C LEU A 330 -32.53 -23.92 -7.50
N LYS A 331 -33.83 -23.74 -7.21
CA LYS A 331 -34.43 -23.89 -5.88
C LYS A 331 -34.56 -25.40 -5.54
N PRO A 332 -34.22 -25.87 -4.32
CA PRO A 332 -33.66 -25.13 -3.17
C PRO A 332 -32.16 -24.88 -3.30
N TYR A 333 -31.68 -23.79 -2.71
CA TYR A 333 -30.32 -23.31 -2.93
C TYR A 333 -29.27 -24.05 -2.10
N ASN A 334 -28.16 -24.37 -2.76
CA ASN A 334 -26.93 -24.79 -2.11
C ASN A 334 -26.02 -23.57 -1.94
N GLU A 335 -25.70 -23.21 -0.70
CA GLU A 335 -24.87 -22.04 -0.34
C GLU A 335 -23.49 -22.07 -1.04
N ALA A 336 -22.86 -23.24 -1.12
CA ALA A 336 -21.57 -23.38 -1.81
C ALA A 336 -21.70 -23.14 -3.32
N LEU A 337 -22.80 -23.57 -3.95
CA LEU A 337 -23.03 -23.33 -5.37
C LEU A 337 -23.39 -21.86 -5.66
N LEU A 338 -24.20 -21.23 -4.80
CA LEU A 338 -24.57 -19.81 -4.86
C LEU A 338 -23.32 -18.94 -4.82
N SER A 339 -22.48 -19.14 -3.82
CA SER A 339 -21.25 -18.35 -3.64
C SER A 339 -20.29 -18.49 -4.81
N VAL A 340 -20.09 -19.70 -5.36
CA VAL A 340 -19.23 -19.93 -6.54
C VAL A 340 -19.77 -19.22 -7.78
N LYS A 341 -21.08 -19.32 -8.04
CA LYS A 341 -21.71 -18.67 -9.21
C LYS A 341 -21.65 -17.15 -9.11
N ILE A 342 -21.95 -16.57 -7.96
CA ILE A 342 -21.86 -15.12 -7.76
C ILE A 342 -20.42 -14.65 -7.93
N LYS A 343 -19.45 -15.28 -7.25
CA LYS A 343 -18.03 -14.93 -7.37
C LYS A 343 -17.53 -14.96 -8.82
N ARG A 344 -18.00 -15.92 -9.63
CA ARG A 344 -17.67 -16.00 -11.07
C ARG A 344 -18.07 -14.76 -11.87
N PHE A 345 -19.23 -14.17 -11.59
CA PHE A 345 -19.73 -13.02 -12.35
C PHE A 345 -19.20 -11.70 -11.83
N VAL A 346 -18.97 -11.60 -10.53
CA VAL A 346 -18.55 -10.34 -9.93
C VAL A 346 -17.01 -10.15 -9.93
N MET A 347 -16.21 -11.21 -10.07
CA MET A 347 -14.73 -11.11 -10.21
C MET A 347 -14.22 -10.92 -11.64
N LYS A 348 -15.09 -10.99 -12.67
CA LYS A 348 -14.68 -10.92 -14.09
C LYS A 348 -14.70 -9.50 -14.69
N ARG A 349 -14.86 -8.47 -13.86
CA ARG A 349 -14.88 -7.06 -14.28
C ARG A 349 -13.55 -6.36 -14.00
#